data_AF-A0A2V5Z1S7-F1
#
_entry.id   AF-A0A2V5Z1S7-F1
#
_cell.length_a   1.000
_cell.length_b   1.000
_cell.length_c   1.000
_cell.angle_alpha   90.00
_cell.angle_beta   90.00
_cell.angle_gamma   90.00
#
_symmetry.space_group_name_H-M   'P 1'
#
loop_
_entity.id
_entity.type
_entity.pdbx_description
1 polymer ?
#
loop_
_entity_poly.entity_id
_entity_poly.type
_entity_poly.pdbx_seq_one_letter_code
_entity_poly.pdbx_strand_id
1 'polypeptide(L)'
;KNFEKALRERFSKLPRISFDYAIMEKADRVLVVEASFDWDDIGSWRAVANYFEKDKQGNAANRSITALDSSNNIVFEEDGTTIALLGVHDLIVVRTPDALLICHRHEAERIKDLIGKIPPELQ
;
A
#
# COMPACT_ATOMS: atom_id res chain seq x y z
N LYS A 1 25.45 26.09 -15.38
CA LYS A 1 26.01 24.97 -14.56
C LYS A 1 25.00 23.84 -14.57
N ASN A 2 25.44 22.60 -14.77
CA ASN A 2 24.56 21.44 -14.98
C ASN A 2 23.81 21.07 -13.67
N PHE A 3 22.51 21.38 -13.62
CA PHE A 3 21.65 21.21 -12.45
C PHE A 3 21.64 19.76 -11.96
N GLU A 4 21.56 18.79 -12.86
CA GLU A 4 21.55 17.36 -12.50
C GLU A 4 22.79 16.93 -11.72
N LYS A 5 23.96 17.41 -12.15
CA LYS A 5 25.22 17.11 -11.47
C LYS A 5 25.22 17.69 -10.05
N ALA A 6 24.81 18.95 -9.91
CA ALA A 6 24.74 19.61 -8.61
C ALA A 6 23.71 18.95 -7.67
N LEU A 7 22.58 18.49 -8.21
CA LEU A 7 21.55 17.78 -7.46
C LEU A 7 22.08 16.45 -6.93
N ARG A 8 22.67 15.58 -7.78
CA ARG A 8 23.21 14.28 -7.34
C ARG A 8 24.31 14.42 -6.29
N GLU A 9 25.23 15.37 -6.48
CA GLU A 9 26.36 15.59 -5.56
C GLU A 9 25.94 16.12 -4.18
N ARG A 10 24.85 16.89 -4.11
CA ARG A 10 24.39 17.52 -2.87
C ARG A 10 23.33 16.68 -2.16
N PHE A 11 22.36 16.14 -2.90
CA PHE A 11 21.24 15.41 -2.34
C PHE A 11 21.69 14.14 -1.61
N SER A 12 22.67 13.42 -2.16
CA SER A 12 23.25 12.21 -1.54
C SER A 12 23.91 12.44 -0.19
N LYS A 13 24.26 13.69 0.14
CA LYS A 13 24.90 14.08 1.41
C LYS A 13 23.90 14.61 2.44
N LEU A 14 22.64 14.79 2.07
CA LEU A 14 21.62 15.29 2.98
C LEU A 14 21.22 14.21 3.98
N PRO A 15 20.93 14.58 5.24
CA PRO A 15 20.41 13.62 6.21
C PRO A 15 19.05 13.09 5.75
N ARG A 16 18.84 11.79 5.93
CA ARG A 16 17.54 11.15 5.69
C ARG A 16 16.64 11.38 6.91
N ILE A 17 15.84 12.44 6.84
CA ILE A 17 14.97 12.93 7.93
C ILE A 17 13.65 13.42 7.30
N SER A 18 12.51 13.18 7.96
CA SER A 18 11.22 13.70 7.47
C SER A 18 11.18 15.21 7.61
N PHE A 19 10.40 15.87 6.76
CA PHE A 19 10.19 17.32 6.88
C PHE A 19 9.52 17.69 8.20
N ASP A 20 8.59 16.86 8.67
CA ASP A 20 7.87 17.03 9.93
C ASP A 20 8.84 17.16 11.11
N TYR A 21 9.76 16.21 11.22
CA TYR A 21 10.75 16.18 12.30
C TYR A 21 11.89 17.19 12.09
N ALA A 22 12.26 17.45 10.83
CA ALA A 22 13.32 18.41 10.52
C ALA A 22 12.89 19.85 10.82
N ILE A 23 11.65 20.21 10.46
CA ILE A 23 11.16 21.59 10.40
C ILE A 23 9.85 21.77 11.19
N MET A 24 8.78 21.03 10.86
CA MET A 24 7.43 21.36 11.37
C MET A 24 7.35 21.30 12.90
N GLU A 25 7.94 20.30 13.53
CA GLU A 25 7.96 20.14 14.99
C GLU A 25 8.77 21.24 15.71
N LYS A 26 9.64 21.95 14.97
CA LYS A 26 10.51 23.00 15.51
C LYS A 26 10.08 24.41 15.09
N ALA A 27 9.02 24.53 14.29
CA ALA A 27 8.59 25.81 13.75
C ALA A 27 7.75 26.57 14.77
N ASP A 28 8.18 27.79 15.12
CA ASP A 28 7.46 28.64 16.10
C ASP A 28 6.17 29.26 15.53
N ARG A 29 5.96 29.20 14.21
CA ARG A 29 4.86 29.87 13.50
C ARG A 29 4.17 28.93 12.52
N VAL A 30 3.27 28.11 13.03
CA VAL A 30 2.45 27.18 12.23
C VAL A 30 0.99 27.64 12.26
N LEU A 31 0.34 27.63 11.09
CA LEU A 31 -1.11 27.79 10.96
C LEU A 31 -1.66 26.48 10.38
N VAL A 32 -2.82 26.06 10.88
CA VAL A 32 -3.54 24.87 10.41
C VAL A 32 -4.91 25.30 9.92
N VAL A 33 -5.36 24.71 8.81
CA VAL A 33 -6.71 24.87 8.29
C VAL A 33 -7.38 23.51 8.34
N GLU A 34 -8.57 23.45 8.92
CA GLU A 34 -9.36 22.22 9.00
C GLU A 34 -9.82 21.80 7.60
N ALA A 35 -9.60 20.53 7.26
CA ALA A 35 -10.11 19.96 6.03
C ALA A 35 -11.60 19.67 6.18
N SER A 36 -12.42 20.13 5.24
CA SER A 36 -13.87 19.85 5.21
C SER A 36 -14.22 18.63 4.34
N PHE A 37 -13.25 17.74 4.12
CA PHE A 37 -13.38 16.57 3.26
C PHE A 37 -12.69 15.37 3.91
N ASP A 38 -13.12 14.18 3.54
CA ASP A 38 -12.50 12.94 4.01
C ASP A 38 -11.12 12.77 3.39
N TRP A 39 -10.15 12.33 4.20
CA TRP A 39 -8.79 12.05 3.77
C TRP A 39 -8.28 10.78 4.45
N ASP A 40 -7.59 9.95 3.67
CA ASP A 40 -6.88 8.74 4.10
C ASP A 40 -5.55 8.73 3.32
N ASP A 41 -4.45 8.39 3.98
CA ASP A 41 -3.13 8.30 3.34
C ASP A 41 -2.97 7.04 2.50
N ILE A 42 -3.93 6.11 2.59
CA ILE A 42 -3.94 4.81 1.91
C ILE A 42 -2.56 4.15 2.02
N GLY A 43 -2.02 4.10 3.24
CA GLY A 43 -0.66 3.60 3.49
C GLY A 43 -0.51 2.07 3.50
N SER A 44 -1.62 1.32 3.46
CA SER A 44 -1.58 -0.14 3.52
C SER A 44 -2.73 -0.80 2.76
N TRP A 45 -2.55 -2.06 2.35
CA TRP A 45 -3.63 -2.89 1.78
C TRP A 45 -4.83 -3.02 2.71
N ARG A 46 -4.62 -2.91 4.03
CA ARG A 46 -5.71 -2.88 5.02
C ARG A 46 -6.54 -1.60 4.92
N ALA A 47 -5.92 -0.46 4.64
CA ALA A 47 -6.63 0.80 4.40
C ALA A 47 -7.38 0.75 3.07
N VAL A 48 -6.74 0.22 2.02
CA VAL A 48 -7.38 0.01 0.70
C VAL A 48 -8.67 -0.79 0.80
N ALA A 49 -8.73 -1.82 1.66
CA ALA A 49 -9.92 -2.64 1.86
C ALA A 49 -11.16 -1.86 2.36
N ASN A 50 -11.01 -0.64 2.88
CA ASN A 50 -12.13 0.22 3.26
C ASN A 50 -12.85 0.84 2.06
N TYR A 51 -12.18 0.87 0.90
CA TYR A 51 -12.71 1.41 -0.35
C TYR A 51 -13.33 0.36 -1.25
N PHE A 52 -13.26 -0.91 -0.87
CA PHE A 52 -13.84 -2.02 -1.62
C PHE A 52 -15.19 -2.42 -1.06
N GLU A 53 -16.05 -2.92 -1.94
CA GLU A 53 -17.26 -3.61 -1.50
C GLU A 53 -16.88 -4.84 -0.69
N LYS A 54 -17.62 -5.05 0.41
CA LYS A 54 -17.43 -6.18 1.30
C LYS A 54 -18.60 -7.14 1.17
N ASP A 55 -18.31 -8.43 1.06
CA ASP A 55 -19.33 -9.46 1.14
C ASP A 55 -19.77 -9.72 2.59
N LYS A 56 -20.72 -10.64 2.78
CA LYS A 56 -21.24 -11.02 4.11
C LYS A 56 -20.21 -11.66 5.04
N GLN A 57 -19.10 -12.17 4.50
CA GLN A 57 -18.02 -12.82 5.23
C GLN A 57 -16.84 -11.86 5.47
N GLY A 58 -16.99 -10.59 5.10
CA GLY A 58 -15.97 -9.56 5.26
C GLY A 58 -14.85 -9.61 4.22
N ASN A 59 -15.01 -10.38 3.14
CA ASN A 59 -14.07 -10.32 2.02
C ASN A 59 -14.27 -8.99 1.28
N ALA A 60 -13.19 -8.23 1.13
CA ALA A 60 -13.17 -6.94 0.47
C ALA A 60 -12.48 -7.09 -0.90
N ALA A 61 -13.15 -6.75 -1.99
CA ALA A 61 -12.58 -6.90 -3.33
C ALA A 61 -12.94 -5.74 -4.27
N ASN A 62 -12.01 -5.36 -5.14
CA ASN A 62 -12.25 -4.34 -6.18
C ASN A 62 -13.06 -4.88 -7.38
N ARG A 63 -13.18 -6.21 -7.49
CA ARG A 63 -13.91 -6.93 -8.54
C ARG A 63 -14.59 -8.16 -7.94
N SER A 64 -15.54 -8.74 -8.68
CA SER A 64 -16.23 -9.96 -8.27
C SER A 64 -15.26 -11.12 -8.04
N ILE A 65 -15.42 -11.77 -6.89
CA ILE A 65 -14.67 -12.98 -6.52
C ILE A 65 -15.63 -14.15 -6.30
N THR A 66 -15.13 -15.37 -6.48
CA THR A 66 -15.81 -16.58 -5.99
C THR A 66 -15.20 -16.95 -4.66
N ALA A 67 -16.00 -17.15 -3.62
CA ALA A 67 -15.51 -17.49 -2.29
C ALA A 67 -16.37 -18.60 -1.67
N LEU A 68 -15.70 -19.64 -1.16
CA LEU A 68 -16.31 -20.72 -0.39
C LEU A 68 -15.51 -20.91 0.90
N ASP A 69 -16.19 -20.96 2.04
CA ASP A 69 -15.57 -21.08 3.38
C ASP A 69 -14.39 -20.11 3.55
N SER A 70 -14.56 -18.85 3.17
CA SER A 70 -13.47 -17.86 3.13
C SER A 70 -13.93 -16.51 3.68
N SER A 71 -13.13 -15.88 4.54
CA SER A 71 -13.54 -14.67 5.27
C SER A 71 -12.40 -13.68 5.48
N ASN A 72 -12.74 -12.40 5.62
CA ASN A 72 -11.81 -11.32 5.93
C ASN A 72 -10.62 -11.18 4.97
N ASN A 73 -10.75 -11.67 3.74
CA ASN A 73 -9.71 -11.54 2.72
C ASN A 73 -9.78 -10.17 2.04
N ILE A 74 -8.65 -9.66 1.57
CA ILE A 74 -8.53 -8.44 0.78
C ILE A 74 -8.03 -8.84 -0.60
N VAL A 75 -8.82 -8.58 -1.63
CA VAL A 75 -8.51 -8.99 -3.00
C VAL A 75 -8.43 -7.77 -3.92
N PHE A 76 -7.31 -7.65 -4.63
CA PHE A 76 -7.15 -6.68 -5.71
C PHE A 76 -6.79 -7.40 -7.01
N GLU A 77 -7.48 -7.05 -8.09
CA GLU A 77 -7.29 -7.63 -9.41
C GLU A 77 -7.41 -6.56 -10.51
N GLU A 78 -6.44 -6.54 -11.43
CA GLU A 78 -6.33 -5.49 -12.46
C GLU A 78 -6.87 -5.86 -13.86
N ASP A 79 -6.61 -7.08 -14.39
CA ASP A 79 -6.82 -7.42 -15.81
C ASP A 79 -8.01 -8.35 -16.10
N GLY A 80 -8.90 -8.58 -15.13
CA GLY A 80 -10.06 -9.45 -15.28
C GLY A 80 -9.78 -10.94 -15.08
N THR A 81 -8.67 -11.30 -14.44
CA THR A 81 -8.42 -12.68 -14.00
C THR A 81 -9.45 -13.10 -12.96
N THR A 82 -10.05 -14.28 -13.13
CA THR A 82 -10.99 -14.80 -12.12
C THR A 82 -10.25 -15.24 -10.86
N ILE A 83 -10.65 -14.70 -9.71
CA ILE A 83 -10.13 -15.09 -8.40
C ILE A 83 -11.16 -15.98 -7.68
N ALA A 84 -10.71 -17.15 -7.20
CA ALA A 84 -11.50 -18.06 -6.39
C ALA A 84 -10.79 -18.36 -5.06
N LEU A 85 -11.51 -18.25 -3.95
CA LEU A 85 -11.04 -18.50 -2.59
C LEU A 85 -11.77 -19.71 -1.99
N LEU A 86 -11.02 -20.62 -1.37
CA LEU A 86 -11.56 -21.82 -0.74
C LEU A 86 -10.85 -22.08 0.59
N GLY A 87 -11.58 -22.03 1.71
CA GLY A 87 -11.03 -22.36 3.03
C GLY A 87 -9.95 -21.40 3.53
N VAL A 88 -9.87 -20.19 2.98
CA VAL A 88 -8.80 -19.22 3.29
C VAL A 88 -9.35 -18.00 4.01
N HIS A 89 -8.61 -17.56 5.01
CA HIS A 89 -9.02 -16.45 5.87
C HIS A 89 -7.88 -15.47 6.05
N ASP A 90 -8.26 -14.19 6.20
CA ASP A 90 -7.35 -13.13 6.57
C ASP A 90 -6.15 -12.97 5.61
N LEU A 91 -6.34 -13.24 4.31
CA LEU A 91 -5.31 -13.04 3.29
C LEU A 91 -5.42 -11.67 2.62
N ILE A 92 -4.28 -11.17 2.13
CA ILE A 92 -4.19 -10.16 1.08
C ILE A 92 -3.77 -10.89 -0.19
N VAL A 93 -4.57 -10.75 -1.25
CA VAL A 93 -4.33 -11.29 -2.58
C VAL A 93 -4.34 -10.13 -3.56
N VAL A 94 -3.20 -9.84 -4.18
CA VAL A 94 -3.05 -8.72 -5.12
C VAL A 94 -2.50 -9.27 -6.42
N ARG A 95 -3.25 -9.13 -7.50
CA ARG A 95 -2.87 -9.58 -8.84
C ARG A 95 -2.79 -8.39 -9.79
N THR A 96 -1.57 -8.09 -10.23
CA THR A 96 -1.22 -7.16 -11.30
C THR A 96 -0.91 -7.95 -12.58
N PRO A 97 -0.71 -7.31 -13.74
CA PRO A 97 -0.37 -8.01 -14.99
C PRO A 97 0.87 -8.89 -14.91
N ASP A 98 1.84 -8.48 -14.09
CA ASP A 98 3.20 -9.00 -14.01
C ASP A 98 3.49 -9.77 -12.72
N ALA A 99 2.65 -9.63 -11.68
CA ALA A 99 2.89 -10.23 -10.38
C ALA A 99 1.62 -10.65 -9.62
N LEU A 100 1.82 -11.60 -8.70
CA LEU A 100 0.83 -12.02 -7.71
C LEU A 100 1.46 -11.98 -6.32
N LEU A 101 0.91 -11.17 -5.44
CA LEU A 101 1.23 -11.17 -4.02
C LEU A 101 0.12 -11.90 -3.26
N ILE A 102 0.54 -12.85 -2.43
CA ILE A 102 -0.32 -13.47 -1.42
C ILE A 102 0.41 -13.38 -0.08
N CYS A 103 -0.23 -12.79 0.91
CA CYS A 103 0.29 -12.78 2.27
C CYS A 103 -0.84 -12.78 3.30
N HIS A 104 -0.52 -13.14 4.53
CA HIS A 104 -1.44 -12.96 5.63
C HIS A 104 -1.61 -11.47 5.91
N ARG A 105 -2.84 -10.99 6.14
CA ARG A 105 -3.17 -9.56 6.28
C ARG A 105 -2.43 -8.88 7.44
N HIS A 106 -2.05 -9.65 8.46
CA HIS A 106 -1.29 -9.15 9.60
C HIS A 106 0.20 -9.00 9.33
N GLU A 107 0.68 -9.53 8.20
CA GLU A 107 2.08 -9.45 7.75
C GLU A 107 2.29 -8.34 6.71
N ALA A 108 1.27 -7.51 6.44
CA ALA A 108 1.31 -6.48 5.39
C ALA A 108 2.53 -5.53 5.48
N GLU A 109 2.96 -5.19 6.71
CA GLU A 109 4.13 -4.33 6.92
C GLU A 109 5.45 -4.95 6.45
N ARG A 110 5.53 -6.28 6.35
CA ARG A 110 6.72 -7.03 5.95
C ARG A 110 6.82 -7.23 4.44
N ILE A 111 5.85 -6.75 3.66
CA ILE A 111 5.95 -6.73 2.18
C ILE A 111 7.25 -6.03 1.75
N LYS A 112 7.66 -4.99 2.49
CA LYS A 112 8.92 -4.24 2.29
C LYS A 112 10.15 -5.16 2.32
N ASP A 113 10.14 -6.15 3.20
CA ASP A 113 11.23 -7.13 3.36
C ASP A 113 11.25 -8.15 2.20
N LEU A 114 10.09 -8.36 1.56
CA LEU A 114 9.94 -9.24 0.41
C LEU A 114 10.46 -8.59 -0.87
N ILE A 115 10.29 -7.26 -1.03
CA ILE A 115 10.75 -6.52 -2.23
C ILE A 115 12.25 -6.76 -2.49
N GLY A 116 13.08 -6.82 -1.45
CA GLY A 116 14.52 -7.10 -1.62
C GLY A 116 14.87 -8.50 -2.14
N LYS A 117 13.87 -9.40 -2.26
CA LYS A 117 14.05 -10.81 -2.64
C LYS A 117 13.38 -11.18 -3.97
N ILE A 118 12.53 -10.31 -4.51
CA ILE A 118 11.88 -10.54 -5.81
C ILE A 118 12.79 -10.10 -6.97
N PRO A 119 12.56 -10.59 -8.19
CA PRO A 119 13.34 -10.21 -9.35
C PRO A 119 13.41 -8.68 -9.54
N PRO A 120 14.56 -8.12 -9.95
CA PRO A 120 14.74 -6.66 -10.10
C PRO A 120 13.70 -5.99 -11.02
N GLU A 121 13.18 -6.71 -12.00
CA GLU A 121 12.13 -6.24 -12.90
C GLU A 121 10.75 -6.05 -12.23
N LEU A 122 10.55 -6.59 -11.02
CA LEU A 122 9.33 -6.49 -10.22
C LEU A 122 9.51 -5.66 -8.93
N GLN A 123 10.71 -5.11 -8.69
CA GLN A 123 11.01 -4.24 -7.54
C GLN A 123 10.60 -2.79 -7.81
#